data_AF-Q8YPJ0-F1
#
_entry.id   AF-Q8YPJ0-F1
#
_cell.length_a   1.000
_cell.length_b   1.000
_cell.length_c   1.000
_cell.angle_alpha   90.00
_cell.angle_beta   90.00
_cell.angle_gamma   90.00
#
_symmetry.space_group_name_H-M   'P 1'
#
loop_
_entity.id
_entity.type
_entity.pdbx_description
1 polymer ?
#
loop_
_entity_poly.entity_id
_entity_poly.type
_entity_poly.pdbx_seq_one_letter_code
_entity_poly.pdbx_strand_id
1 'polypeptide(L)'
;MKKDTTPKFHKLHVKTGDTVQIIAGKDKGKVGEVIKALPQLSKVVVKGVNIKTKQIIAGKDKGKVGEVIKALPQLSKVVVKGVNIKTKHVKPQQEGESGRIVTQEAPIHSSNVMLYSTKQNVASRVCYTFTAEGKKVRKLKKTGEILDN
;
A
#
# COMPACT_ATOMS: atom_id res chain seq x y z
N MET A 1 -11.38 -5.20 -36.07
CA MET A 1 -10.03 -4.60 -36.05
C MET A 1 -9.33 -5.00 -34.75
N LYS A 2 -8.21 -5.75 -34.81
CA LYS A 2 -7.37 -6.01 -33.64
C LYS A 2 -6.58 -4.72 -33.34
N LYS A 3 -6.79 -4.09 -32.17
CA LYS A 3 -5.90 -3.00 -31.74
C LYS A 3 -4.50 -3.57 -31.59
N ASP A 4 -3.50 -2.81 -32.01
CA ASP A 4 -2.09 -3.15 -31.84
C ASP A 4 -1.83 -3.43 -30.35
N THR A 5 -1.55 -4.70 -30.02
CA THR A 5 -1.46 -5.20 -28.63
C THR A 5 -0.03 -5.27 -28.13
N THR A 6 0.92 -4.73 -28.91
CA THR A 6 2.32 -4.68 -28.51
C THR A 6 2.47 -3.86 -27.21
N PRO A 7 3.06 -4.44 -26.15
CA PRO A 7 3.24 -3.72 -24.90
C PRO A 7 4.18 -2.53 -25.13
N LYS A 8 3.66 -1.31 -25.04
CA LYS A 8 4.46 -0.09 -25.13
C LYS A 8 5.27 0.09 -23.86
N PHE A 9 6.59 0.12 -23.99
CA PHE A 9 7.50 0.39 -22.88
C PHE A 9 7.95 1.84 -22.94
N HIS A 10 7.74 2.58 -21.85
CA HIS A 10 8.29 3.91 -21.71
C HIS A 10 9.71 3.84 -21.16
N LYS A 11 10.61 4.66 -21.71
CA LYS A 11 11.98 4.79 -21.19
C LYS A 11 11.91 5.45 -19.81
N LEU A 12 12.36 4.73 -18.79
CA LEU A 12 12.55 5.25 -17.44
C LEU A 12 14.03 5.54 -17.22
N HIS A 13 14.37 6.73 -16.70
CA HIS A 13 15.75 7.10 -16.36
C HIS A 13 16.21 6.51 -15.00
N VAL A 14 15.34 5.78 -14.33
CA VAL A 14 15.53 5.26 -12.98
C VAL A 14 15.48 3.73 -13.03
N LYS A 15 16.40 3.07 -12.33
CA LYS A 15 16.51 1.62 -12.17
C LYS A 15 16.11 1.19 -10.77
N THR A 16 15.87 -0.12 -10.60
CA THR A 16 15.69 -0.72 -9.27
C THR A 16 16.96 -0.55 -8.45
N GLY A 17 16.83 -0.13 -7.19
CA GLY A 17 17.94 0.16 -6.28
C GLY A 17 18.37 1.64 -6.24
N ASP A 18 17.92 2.46 -7.20
CA ASP A 18 18.25 3.88 -7.19
C ASP A 18 17.56 4.61 -6.03
N THR A 19 18.26 5.58 -5.44
CA THR A 19 17.68 6.48 -4.43
C THR A 19 17.05 7.68 -5.14
N VAL A 20 15.75 7.90 -4.92
CA VAL A 20 14.98 8.98 -5.55
C VAL A 20 14.29 9.86 -4.53
N GLN A 21 14.10 11.13 -4.87
CA GLN A 21 13.33 12.08 -4.09
C GLN A 21 12.00 12.39 -4.78
N ILE A 22 10.93 12.49 -3.99
CA ILE A 22 9.59 12.79 -4.50
C ILE A 22 9.45 14.31 -4.62
N ILE A 23 9.19 14.79 -5.84
CA ILE A 23 9.15 16.23 -6.15
C ILE A 23 7.77 16.86 -5.89
N ALA A 24 6.70 16.06 -6.01
CA ALA A 24 5.33 16.54 -5.91
C ALA A 24 4.40 15.52 -5.22
N GLY A 25 3.21 15.97 -4.81
CA GLY A 25 2.21 15.16 -4.12
C GLY A 25 2.37 15.11 -2.60
N LYS A 26 1.57 14.26 -1.95
CA LYS A 26 1.48 14.16 -0.47
C LYS A 26 2.82 13.86 0.23
N ASP A 27 3.68 13.07 -0.41
CA ASP A 27 4.98 12.65 0.13
C ASP A 27 6.15 13.47 -0.44
N LYS A 28 5.89 14.72 -0.91
CA LYS A 28 6.94 15.61 -1.42
C LYS A 28 8.09 15.77 -0.42
N GLY A 29 9.31 15.73 -0.93
CA GLY A 29 10.55 15.85 -0.16
C GLY A 29 11.04 14.53 0.41
N LYS A 30 10.19 13.50 0.49
CA LYS A 30 10.60 12.18 0.97
C LYS A 30 11.59 11.55 0.00
N VAL A 31 12.66 10.99 0.54
CA VAL A 31 13.67 10.22 -0.20
C VAL A 31 13.44 8.74 0.06
N GLY A 32 13.59 7.91 -0.97
CA GLY A 32 13.45 6.46 -0.83
C GLY A 32 14.09 5.70 -1.98
N GLU A 33 14.36 4.42 -1.72
CA GLU A 33 14.91 3.49 -2.71
C GLU A 33 13.81 2.93 -3.62
N VAL A 34 14.11 2.78 -4.90
CA VAL A 34 13.20 2.19 -5.89
C VAL A 34 13.21 0.67 -5.77
N ILE A 35 12.07 0.11 -5.35
CA ILE A 35 11.89 -1.35 -5.22
C ILE A 35 11.59 -1.98 -6.57
N LYS A 36 10.78 -1.31 -7.40
CA LYS A 36 10.34 -1.86 -8.69
C LYS A 36 10.07 -0.76 -9.70
N ALA A 37 10.68 -0.87 -10.87
CA ALA A 37 10.30 -0.09 -12.04
C ALA A 37 9.21 -0.82 -12.86
N LEU A 38 8.17 -0.09 -13.27
CA LEU A 38 7.06 -0.58 -14.10
C LEU A 38 7.02 0.23 -15.41
N PRO A 39 7.89 -0.08 -16.38
CA PRO A 39 8.04 0.71 -17.62
C PRO A 39 6.79 0.69 -18.52
N GLN A 40 5.96 -0.34 -18.43
CA GLN A 40 4.67 -0.41 -19.13
C GLN A 40 3.65 0.61 -18.60
N LEU A 41 3.79 1.03 -17.34
CA LEU A 41 2.87 1.94 -16.67
C LEU A 41 3.49 3.31 -16.41
N SER A 42 4.72 3.57 -16.87
CA SER A 42 5.51 4.78 -16.59
C SER A 42 5.60 5.11 -15.09
N LYS A 43 5.65 4.08 -14.24
CA LYS A 43 5.59 4.23 -12.78
C LYS A 43 6.74 3.51 -12.10
N VAL A 44 7.11 4.00 -10.93
CA VAL A 44 8.07 3.37 -10.02
C VAL A 44 7.43 3.15 -8.66
N VAL A 45 7.77 2.03 -8.02
CA VAL A 45 7.38 1.73 -6.64
C VAL A 45 8.56 2.08 -5.75
N VAL A 46 8.41 3.15 -4.97
CA VAL A 46 9.43 3.64 -4.05
C VAL A 46 9.11 3.18 -2.63
N LYS A 47 10.13 2.73 -1.90
CA LYS A 47 9.99 2.27 -0.52
C LYS A 47 9.47 3.39 0.37
N GLY A 48 8.41 3.08 1.13
CA GLY A 48 7.87 3.99 2.14
C GLY A 48 7.09 5.18 1.59
N VAL A 49 6.73 5.20 0.30
CA VAL A 49 5.94 6.26 -0.33
C VAL A 49 4.51 5.77 -0.56
N ASN A 50 3.53 6.66 -0.46
CA ASN A 50 2.11 6.35 -0.60
C ASN A 50 1.61 5.26 0.36
N ILE A 51 2.15 5.25 1.58
CA ILE A 51 1.76 4.30 2.63
C ILE A 51 0.31 4.58 3.06
N LYS A 52 -0.52 3.53 3.11
CA LYS A 52 -1.88 3.62 3.63
C LYS A 52 -1.97 2.88 4.95
N THR A 53 -2.13 3.63 6.03
CA THR A 53 -2.34 3.08 7.37
C THR A 53 -3.82 2.79 7.60
N LYS A 54 -4.10 1.64 8.21
CA LYS A 54 -5.45 1.18 8.52
C LYS A 54 -5.53 0.68 9.94
N GLN A 55 -6.69 0.83 10.55
CA GLN A 55 -7.03 0.15 11.81
C GLN A 55 -7.95 -1.04 11.53
N ILE A 56 -7.74 -2.13 12.24
CA ILE A 56 -8.61 -3.31 12.18
C ILE A 56 -9.85 -3.06 13.04
N ILE A 57 -11.04 -3.20 12.46
CA ILE A 57 -12.30 -2.92 13.17
C ILE A 57 -12.97 -4.17 13.75
N ALA A 58 -12.64 -5.35 13.21
CA ALA A 58 -13.28 -6.61 13.56
C ALA A 58 -12.31 -7.80 13.48
N GLY A 59 -12.62 -8.86 14.21
CA GLY A 59 -11.81 -10.08 14.29
C GLY A 59 -10.75 -10.06 15.40
N LYS A 60 -9.88 -11.08 15.40
CA LYS A 60 -8.87 -11.32 16.45
C LYS A 60 -7.92 -10.14 16.69
N ASP A 61 -7.58 -9.43 15.62
CA ASP A 61 -6.62 -8.33 15.64
C ASP A 61 -7.29 -6.95 15.74
N LYS A 62 -8.55 -6.87 16.20
CA LYS A 62 -9.29 -5.61 16.36
C LYS A 62 -8.50 -4.59 17.17
N GLY A 63 -8.53 -3.33 16.74
CA GLY A 63 -7.83 -2.21 17.37
C GLY A 63 -6.40 -2.02 16.88
N LYS A 64 -5.75 -3.08 16.36
CA LYS A 64 -4.40 -2.96 15.81
C LYS A 64 -4.38 -2.03 14.60
N VAL A 65 -3.31 -1.27 14.49
CA VAL A 65 -3.04 -0.33 13.40
C VAL A 65 -1.84 -0.86 12.61
N GLY A 66 -1.95 -0.86 11.29
CA GLY A 66 -0.88 -1.37 10.43
C GLY A 66 -0.90 -0.75 9.04
N GLU A 67 0.25 -0.86 8.38
CA GLU A 67 0.45 -0.42 7.00
C GLU A 67 -0.07 -1.50 6.03
N VAL A 68 -0.80 -1.09 4.99
CA VAL A 68 -1.21 -2.01 3.93
C VAL A 68 -0.01 -2.30 3.03
N ILE A 69 0.46 -3.55 3.07
CA ILE A 69 1.58 -4.03 2.24
C ILE A 69 1.07 -4.33 0.82
N LYS A 70 -0.11 -4.98 0.72
CA LYS A 70 -0.68 -5.42 -0.55
C LYS A 70 -2.20 -5.30 -0.54
N ALA A 71 -2.76 -4.79 -1.62
CA ALA A 71 -4.20 -4.81 -1.88
C ALA A 71 -4.53 -5.88 -2.93
N LEU A 72 -5.56 -6.69 -2.65
CA LEU A 72 -6.07 -7.74 -3.54
C LEU A 72 -7.55 -7.44 -3.84
N PRO A 73 -7.84 -6.45 -4.70
CA PRO A 73 -9.21 -5.98 -4.92
C PRO A 73 -10.12 -7.05 -5.52
N GLN A 74 -9.59 -7.92 -6.41
CA GLN A 74 -10.33 -9.04 -6.99
C GLN A 74 -10.85 -10.03 -5.94
N LEU A 75 -10.11 -10.16 -4.83
CA LEU A 75 -10.47 -11.05 -3.71
C LEU A 75 -11.09 -10.27 -2.54
N SER A 76 -11.34 -8.97 -2.70
CA SER A 76 -11.80 -8.07 -1.63
C SER A 76 -10.97 -8.15 -0.34
N LYS A 77 -9.65 -8.42 -0.47
CA LYS A 77 -8.75 -8.62 0.68
C LYS A 77 -7.59 -7.64 0.66
N VAL A 78 -7.00 -7.43 1.83
CA VAL A 78 -5.78 -6.63 2.03
C VAL A 78 -4.82 -7.38 2.95
N VAL A 79 -3.53 -7.23 2.70
CA VAL A 79 -2.47 -7.70 3.60
C VAL A 79 -1.97 -6.49 4.38
N VAL A 80 -2.11 -6.56 5.69
CA VAL A 80 -1.71 -5.49 6.62
C VAL A 80 -0.55 -5.98 7.47
N LYS A 81 0.50 -5.18 7.60
CA LYS A 81 1.69 -5.50 8.38
C LYS A 81 1.33 -5.83 9.83
N GLY A 82 1.85 -6.95 10.35
CA GLY A 82 1.62 -7.39 11.73
C GLY A 82 0.22 -7.87 12.08
N VAL A 83 -0.67 -8.07 11.09
CA VAL A 83 -2.06 -8.51 11.29
C VAL A 83 -2.27 -9.89 10.66
N ASN A 84 -3.08 -10.73 11.30
CA ASN A 84 -3.41 -12.08 10.85
C ASN A 84 -2.16 -12.91 10.52
N ILE A 85 -1.16 -12.82 11.42
CA ILE A 85 0.12 -13.53 11.28
C ILE A 85 -0.12 -15.04 11.36
N LYS A 86 0.47 -15.77 10.41
CA LYS A 86 0.45 -17.22 10.33
C LYS A 86 1.86 -17.75 10.33
N THR A 87 2.07 -18.81 11.10
CA THR A 87 3.32 -19.56 11.12
C THR A 87 3.29 -20.60 9.98
N LYS A 88 4.30 -20.59 9.13
CA LYS A 88 4.48 -21.55 8.03
C LYS A 88 5.83 -22.24 8.17
N HIS A 89 5.84 -23.56 8.01
CA HIS A 89 7.07 -24.32 7.88
C HIS A 89 7.52 -24.31 6.42
N VAL A 90 8.74 -23.84 6.18
CA VAL A 90 9.34 -23.78 4.85
C VAL A 90 10.40 -24.87 4.77
N LYS A 91 10.22 -25.77 3.79
CA LYS A 91 11.21 -26.81 3.46
C LYS A 91 12.50 -26.16 2.91
N PRO A 92 13.67 -26.76 3.16
CA PRO A 92 14.90 -26.28 2.55
C PRO A 92 14.80 -26.36 1.02
N GLN A 93 15.32 -25.35 0.32
CA GLN A 93 15.29 -25.31 -1.15
C GLN A 93 16.64 -25.67 -1.77
N GLN A 94 17.72 -25.56 -1.00
CA GLN A 94 19.08 -25.87 -1.41
C GLN A 94 19.71 -26.86 -0.44
N GLU A 95 20.66 -27.64 -0.95
CA GLU A 95 21.42 -28.61 -0.16
C GLU A 95 22.25 -27.87 0.90
N GLY A 96 22.16 -28.31 2.16
CA GLY A 96 22.78 -27.64 3.31
C GLY A 96 21.90 -26.62 4.04
N GLU A 97 20.76 -26.21 3.49
CA GLU A 97 19.80 -25.40 4.25
C GLU A 97 18.99 -26.27 5.23
N SER A 98 18.82 -25.81 6.46
CA SER A 98 17.85 -26.40 7.40
C SER A 98 16.45 -25.85 7.11
N GLY A 99 15.41 -26.68 7.30
CA GLY A 99 14.03 -26.19 7.32
C GLY A 99 13.85 -25.06 8.32
N ARG A 100 12.99 -24.07 8.01
CA ARG A 100 12.77 -22.88 8.85
C ARG A 100 11.30 -22.62 9.11
N ILE A 101 11.01 -22.08 10.29
CA ILE A 101 9.69 -21.61 10.68
C ILE A 101 9.60 -20.13 10.33
N VAL A 102 8.70 -19.76 9.42
CA VAL A 102 8.51 -18.39 8.95
C VAL A 102 7.15 -17.88 9.38
N THR A 103 7.11 -16.71 10.02
CA THR A 103 5.88 -15.98 10.31
C THR A 103 5.55 -15.02 9.16
N GLN A 104 4.36 -15.14 8.59
CA GLN A 104 3.91 -14.29 7.47
C GLN A 104 2.50 -13.74 7.74
N GLU A 105 2.25 -12.51 7.33
CA GLU A 105 0.91 -11.92 7.38
C GLU A 105 0.00 -12.54 6.32
N ALA A 106 -1.17 -13.00 6.75
CA ALA A 106 -2.20 -13.50 5.85
C ALA A 106 -3.22 -12.40 5.51
N PRO A 107 -3.83 -12.44 4.30
CA PRO A 107 -4.82 -11.44 3.92
C PRO A 107 -6.05 -11.44 4.84
N ILE A 108 -6.61 -10.27 5.08
CA ILE A 108 -7.88 -10.05 5.77
C ILE A 108 -8.89 -9.40 4.82
N HIS A 109 -10.18 -9.59 5.08
CA HIS A 109 -11.22 -8.98 4.25
C HIS A 109 -11.21 -7.45 4.40
N SER A 110 -11.42 -6.73 3.29
CA SER A 110 -11.37 -5.27 3.23
C SER A 110 -12.43 -4.60 4.12
N SER A 111 -13.54 -5.29 4.41
CA SER A 111 -14.57 -4.83 5.34
C SER A 111 -14.08 -4.72 6.78
N ASN A 112 -13.02 -5.45 7.14
CA ASN A 112 -12.52 -5.50 8.52
C ASN A 112 -11.45 -4.43 8.79
N VAL A 113 -11.21 -3.53 7.84
CA VAL A 113 -10.25 -2.43 7.98
C VAL A 113 -10.89 -1.06 7.79
N MET A 114 -10.35 -0.07 8.48
CA MET A 114 -10.79 1.32 8.41
C MET A 114 -9.59 2.25 8.20
N LEU A 115 -9.81 3.39 7.56
CA LEU A 115 -8.77 4.40 7.40
C LEU A 115 -8.35 4.96 8.76
N TYR A 116 -7.03 5.07 8.96
CA TYR A 116 -6.43 5.61 10.16
C TYR A 116 -5.69 6.91 9.83
N SER A 117 -5.95 7.97 10.58
CA SER A 117 -5.15 9.20 10.51
C SER A 117 -3.99 9.08 11.46
N THR A 118 -2.76 9.07 10.95
CA THR A 118 -1.54 9.08 11.76
C THR A 118 -1.34 10.41 12.50
N LYS A 119 -1.88 11.50 11.96
CA LYS A 119 -1.79 12.84 12.57
C LYS A 119 -2.57 12.95 13.88
N GLN A 120 -3.76 12.36 13.91
CA GLN A 120 -4.70 12.48 15.02
C GLN A 120 -4.89 11.16 15.79
N ASN A 121 -4.17 10.11 15.39
CA ASN A 121 -4.25 8.77 15.97
C ASN A 121 -5.67 8.18 16.08
N VAL A 122 -6.53 8.47 15.10
CA VAL A 122 -7.94 8.08 15.12
C VAL A 122 -8.35 7.44 13.79
N ALA A 123 -9.09 6.34 13.87
CA ALA A 123 -9.76 5.75 12.72
C ALA A 123 -11.08 6.46 12.38
N SER A 124 -11.30 6.69 11.09
CA SER A 124 -12.44 7.47 10.58
C SER A 124 -13.02 6.90 9.29
N ARG A 125 -14.33 7.09 9.12
CA ARG A 125 -15.02 6.89 7.84
C ARG A 125 -14.59 7.98 6.86
N VAL A 126 -14.81 7.72 5.58
CA VAL A 126 -14.63 8.69 4.49
C VAL A 126 -15.93 9.44 4.24
N CYS A 127 -15.83 10.73 3.97
CA CYS A 127 -16.85 11.53 3.28
C CYS A 127 -16.22 12.19 2.05
N TYR A 128 -17.06 12.76 1.18
CA TYR A 128 -16.60 13.53 0.02
C TYR A 128 -16.81 15.01 0.28
N THR A 129 -15.87 15.83 -0.16
CA THR A 129 -15.95 17.29 -0.15
C THR A 129 -15.42 17.82 -1.48
N PHE A 130 -15.72 19.08 -1.79
CA PHE A 130 -15.15 19.78 -2.93
C PHE A 130 -14.03 20.70 -2.46
N THR A 131 -12.94 20.78 -3.22
CA THR A 131 -11.93 21.83 -3.03
C THR A 131 -12.46 23.17 -3.55
N ALA A 132 -11.77 24.26 -3.24
CA ALA A 132 -12.11 25.59 -3.77
C ALA A 132 -12.12 25.62 -5.32
N GLU A 133 -11.32 24.77 -5.95
CA GLU A 133 -11.23 24.59 -7.40
C GLU A 133 -12.36 23.71 -7.98
N GLY A 134 -13.29 23.22 -7.15
CA GLY A 134 -14.39 22.36 -7.57
C GLY A 134 -14.03 20.88 -7.74
N LYS A 135 -12.80 20.47 -7.42
CA LYS A 135 -12.39 19.05 -7.49
C LYS A 135 -13.00 18.25 -6.32
N LYS A 136 -13.69 17.15 -6.64
CA LYS A 136 -14.21 16.23 -5.63
C LYS A 136 -13.06 15.42 -5.00
N VAL A 137 -12.92 15.48 -3.69
CA VAL A 137 -11.88 14.80 -2.92
C VAL A 137 -12.47 14.00 -1.75
N ARG A 138 -11.74 12.97 -1.32
CA ARG A 138 -12.08 12.22 -0.10
C ARG A 138 -11.51 12.91 1.14
N LYS A 139 -12.32 13.00 2.19
CA LYS A 139 -12.00 13.56 3.50
C LYS A 139 -12.32 12.55 4.61
N LEU A 140 -11.53 12.54 5.68
CA LEU A 140 -11.87 11.79 6.88
C LEU A 140 -12.95 12.52 7.67
N LYS A 141 -14.09 11.86 7.92
CA LYS A 141 -15.24 12.48 8.61
C LYS A 141 -14.89 13.04 10.00
N LYS A 142 -14.05 12.34 10.78
CA LYS A 142 -13.71 12.75 12.15
C LYS A 142 -12.64 13.85 12.21
N THR A 143 -11.59 13.74 11.43
CA THR A 143 -10.42 14.63 11.52
C THR A 143 -10.41 15.74 10.49
N GLY A 144 -11.19 15.57 9.43
CA GLY A 144 -11.23 16.46 8.28
C GLY A 144 -10.03 16.42 7.35
N GLU A 145 -9.10 15.47 7.53
CA GLU A 145 -7.95 15.30 6.66
C GLU A 145 -8.37 14.86 5.24
N ILE A 146 -7.82 15.52 4.20
CA ILE A 146 -8.02 15.16 2.78
C ILE A 146 -7.04 14.04 2.40
N LEU A 147 -7.53 13.05 1.64
CA LEU A 147 -6.78 11.83 1.29
C LEU A 147 -6.16 11.86 -0.12
N ASP A 148 -6.68 12.69 -1.04
CA ASP A 148 -6.41 12.65 -2.47
C ASP A 148 -5.91 14.00 -3.03
N ASN A 149 -4.74 14.45 -2.58
CA ASN A 149 -4.01 15.54 -3.27
C ASN A 149 -3.04 14.98 -4.29
#